data_AF-D3E4C6-F1
#
_entry.id   AF-D3E4C6-F1
#
_cell.length_a   1.000
_cell.length_b   1.000
_cell.length_c   1.000
_cell.angle_alpha   90.00
_cell.angle_beta   90.00
_cell.angle_gamma   90.00
#
_symmetry.space_group_name_H-M   'P 1'
#
loop_
_entity.id
_entity.type
_entity.pdbx_description
1 polymer ?
#
loop_
_entity_poly.entity_id
_entity_poly.type
_entity_poly.pdbx_seq_one_letter_code
_entity_poly.pdbx_strand_id
1 'polypeptide(L)'
;MENAPNKEDIKKIAGDDLSKAELKKRIIELYDSGQTMMDIADSVNRSKIYVSNVIHGFYDEDEIKVRQYDKLRGKAKLDFSRYRSSTGIYRVSYVENKRSGNDYWSYQYYDDGRLKRIVSVNLYKLKTVVTEKGLDWFEFTEEAKEMVLKDKENFDESSLKRTNKTGFYRVTKRKTNTKQGYTWAYSFKENNHLYFVSSISISKLKEKVLSNGWEWEELTEEATRLVEEDSKKRI
;
A
#
# COMPACT_ATOMS: atom_id res chain seq x y z
N MET A 1 -13.24 -39.77 36.52
CA MET A 1 -12.71 -38.42 36.81
C MET A 1 -11.21 -38.56 36.90
N GLU A 2 -10.52 -38.38 35.78
CA GLU A 2 -9.06 -38.42 35.72
C GLU A 2 -8.52 -37.10 36.29
N ASN A 3 -7.71 -37.21 37.34
CA ASN A 3 -7.06 -36.05 37.94
C ASN A 3 -6.00 -35.52 36.99
N ALA A 4 -6.15 -34.25 36.59
CA ALA A 4 -5.11 -33.52 35.88
C ALA A 4 -3.84 -33.43 36.77
N PRO A 5 -2.64 -33.59 36.20
CA PRO A 5 -1.40 -33.57 36.98
C PRO A 5 -1.13 -32.17 37.55
N ASN A 6 -0.61 -32.16 38.78
CA ASN A 6 -0.40 -30.98 39.61
C ASN A 6 0.71 -30.08 39.01
N LYS A 7 0.53 -28.75 39.10
CA LYS A 7 1.45 -27.74 38.51
C LYS A 7 2.86 -27.75 39.11
N GLU A 8 3.08 -28.44 40.22
CA GLU A 8 4.40 -28.61 40.84
C GLU A 8 5.21 -29.76 40.22
N ASP A 9 4.55 -30.76 39.62
CA ASP A 9 5.25 -31.90 39.00
C ASP A 9 5.84 -31.57 37.62
N ILE A 10 5.39 -30.47 37.01
CA ILE A 10 5.95 -29.97 35.73
C ILE A 10 7.25 -29.17 35.97
N LYS A 11 7.59 -28.79 37.21
CA LYS A 11 8.79 -28.01 37.54
C LYS A 11 10.05 -28.84 37.82
N LYS A 12 10.02 -30.16 37.59
CA LYS A 12 11.13 -31.07 37.95
C LYS A 12 11.78 -31.82 36.77
N ILE A 13 11.86 -31.19 35.60
CA ILE A 13 12.70 -31.66 34.49
C ILE A 13 13.35 -30.46 33.78
N ALA A 14 14.35 -29.84 34.40
CA ALA A 14 15.43 -29.07 33.73
C ALA A 14 16.22 -28.27 34.77
N GLY A 15 17.05 -28.95 35.54
CA GLY A 15 18.01 -28.32 36.42
C GLY A 15 18.98 -29.39 36.89
N ASP A 16 20.26 -29.17 36.60
CA ASP A 16 21.43 -30.01 36.93
C ASP A 16 21.56 -31.20 35.96
N ASP A 17 22.38 -31.17 34.89
CA ASP A 17 23.85 -31.09 34.97
C ASP A 17 24.47 -30.74 33.60
N LEU A 18 23.99 -29.68 32.91
CA LEU A 18 24.54 -29.27 31.61
C LEU A 18 25.85 -28.50 31.80
N SER A 19 26.91 -28.93 31.10
CA SER A 19 28.16 -28.17 31.07
C SER A 19 27.93 -26.77 30.51
N LYS A 20 28.80 -25.81 30.86
CA LYS A 20 28.69 -24.42 30.36
C LYS A 20 28.61 -24.35 28.82
N ALA A 21 29.26 -25.29 28.13
CA ALA A 21 29.24 -25.37 26.66
C ALA A 21 27.88 -25.86 26.15
N GLU A 22 27.31 -26.90 26.77
CA GLU A 22 26.00 -27.44 26.38
C GLU A 22 24.87 -26.47 26.71
N LEU A 23 24.97 -25.74 27.82
CA LEU A 23 24.01 -24.69 28.17
C LEU A 23 24.01 -23.55 27.13
N LYS A 24 25.20 -23.12 26.67
CA LYS A 24 25.30 -22.12 25.60
C LYS A 24 24.71 -22.66 24.30
N LYS A 25 25.07 -23.88 23.91
CA LYS A 25 24.52 -24.54 22.71
C LYS A 25 23.00 -24.60 22.76
N ARG A 26 22.43 -24.99 23.91
CA ARG A 26 20.98 -25.05 24.13
C ARG A 26 20.31 -23.68 24.00
N ILE A 27 20.94 -22.62 24.53
CA ILE A 27 20.44 -21.25 24.39
C ILE A 27 20.37 -20.84 22.91
N ILE A 28 21.41 -21.17 22.12
CA ILE A 28 21.44 -20.86 20.68
C ILE A 28 20.37 -21.67 19.93
N GLU A 29 20.25 -22.98 20.18
CA GLU A 29 19.21 -23.82 19.57
C GLU A 29 17.79 -23.31 19.86
N LEU A 30 17.52 -22.92 21.11
CA LEU A 30 16.23 -22.35 21.49
C LEU A 30 16.01 -20.99 20.81
N TYR A 31 17.06 -20.18 20.64
CA TYR A 31 16.98 -18.91 19.95
C TYR A 31 16.75 -19.07 18.43
N ASP A 32 17.42 -20.02 17.78
CA ASP A 32 17.22 -20.37 16.37
C ASP A 32 15.84 -20.97 16.10
N SER A 33 15.29 -21.74 17.04
CA SER A 33 13.89 -22.20 16.96
C SER A 33 12.86 -21.07 17.12
N GLY A 34 13.34 -19.84 17.35
CA GLY A 34 12.51 -18.66 17.45
C GLY A 34 11.88 -18.47 18.83
N GLN A 35 12.54 -18.84 19.94
CA GLN A 35 12.13 -18.46 21.30
C GLN A 35 12.66 -17.08 21.72
N THR A 36 12.00 -16.37 22.65
CA THR A 36 12.48 -15.04 23.05
C THR A 36 13.57 -15.20 24.11
N MET A 37 14.45 -14.21 24.25
CA MET A 37 15.45 -14.23 25.33
C MET A 37 14.82 -14.35 26.73
N MET A 38 13.57 -13.89 26.90
CA MET A 38 12.80 -14.06 28.14
C MET A 38 12.32 -15.51 28.31
N ASP A 39 11.66 -16.08 27.29
CA ASP A 39 11.19 -17.47 27.35
C ASP A 39 12.35 -18.47 27.55
N ILE A 40 13.50 -18.17 26.92
CA ILE A 40 14.74 -18.94 27.07
C ILE A 40 15.27 -18.79 28.49
N ALA A 41 15.31 -17.59 29.05
CA ALA A 41 15.75 -17.34 30.42
C ALA A 41 14.92 -18.13 31.44
N ASP A 42 13.60 -18.15 31.27
CA ASP A 42 12.67 -18.90 32.11
C ASP A 42 12.89 -20.42 31.96
N SER A 43 13.10 -20.93 30.74
CA SER A 43 13.29 -22.36 30.47
C SER A 43 14.64 -22.92 30.90
N VAL A 44 15.71 -22.11 30.87
CA VAL A 44 17.06 -22.51 31.29
C VAL A 44 17.41 -22.07 32.71
N ASN A 45 16.45 -21.48 33.41
CA ASN A 45 16.59 -20.95 34.78
C ASN A 45 17.83 -20.05 34.95
N ARG A 46 17.94 -19.04 34.09
CA ARG A 46 19.00 -18.01 34.10
C ARG A 46 18.42 -16.63 33.90
N SER A 47 19.21 -15.60 34.19
CA SER A 47 18.75 -14.23 33.92
C SER A 47 18.70 -13.94 32.42
N LYS A 48 17.77 -13.09 32.01
CA LYS A 48 17.70 -12.55 30.63
C LYS A 48 19.03 -11.93 30.19
N ILE A 49 19.73 -11.26 31.12
CA ILE A 49 21.04 -10.64 30.85
C ILE A 49 22.07 -11.71 30.48
N TYR A 50 22.09 -12.84 31.18
CA TYR A 50 22.97 -13.95 30.86
C TYR A 50 22.68 -14.51 29.46
N VAL A 51 21.40 -14.76 29.15
CA VAL A 51 20.97 -15.25 27.83
C VAL A 51 21.31 -14.26 26.72
N SER A 52 21.11 -12.96 26.97
CA SER A 52 21.46 -11.87 26.05
C SER A 52 22.95 -11.84 25.76
N ASN A 53 23.81 -11.91 26.78
CA ASN A 53 25.27 -11.95 26.61
C ASN A 53 25.74 -13.17 25.81
N VAL A 54 25.06 -14.32 25.96
CA VAL A 54 25.36 -15.50 25.14
C VAL A 54 24.99 -15.23 23.68
N ILE A 55 23.78 -14.75 23.40
CA ILE A 55 23.31 -14.51 22.02
C ILE A 55 24.13 -13.44 21.30
N HIS A 56 24.47 -12.33 21.97
CA HIS A 56 25.35 -11.29 21.41
C HIS A 56 26.78 -11.78 21.14
N GLY A 57 27.18 -12.94 21.66
CA GLY A 57 28.45 -13.57 21.33
C GLY A 57 28.42 -14.40 20.03
N PHE A 58 27.24 -14.69 19.48
CA PHE A 58 27.06 -15.53 18.29
C PHE A 58 26.35 -14.83 17.12
N TYR A 59 25.60 -13.76 17.40
CA TYR A 59 24.90 -12.97 16.39
C TYR A 59 25.26 -11.51 16.56
N ASP A 60 25.36 -10.80 15.45
CA ASP A 60 25.55 -9.36 15.48
C ASP A 60 24.25 -8.61 15.86
N GLU A 61 24.38 -7.31 16.14
CA GLU A 61 23.25 -6.51 16.61
C GLU A 61 22.14 -6.37 15.56
N ASP A 62 22.49 -6.43 14.26
CA ASP A 62 21.55 -6.29 13.16
C ASP A 62 20.78 -7.60 12.93
N GLU A 63 21.44 -8.75 13.01
CA GLU A 63 20.81 -10.08 13.00
C GLU A 63 19.84 -10.26 14.16
N ILE A 64 20.22 -9.81 15.37
CA ILE A 64 19.37 -9.86 16.56
C ILE A 64 18.17 -8.93 16.37
N LYS A 65 18.36 -7.72 15.82
CA LYS A 65 17.26 -6.81 15.47
C LYS A 65 16.33 -7.45 14.47
N VAL A 66 16.82 -7.96 13.34
CA VAL A 66 16.01 -8.59 12.29
C VAL A 66 15.19 -9.75 12.86
N ARG A 67 15.79 -10.63 13.67
CA ARG A 67 15.09 -11.75 14.31
C ARG A 67 14.05 -11.29 15.34
N GLN A 68 14.33 -10.23 16.09
CA GLN A 68 13.33 -9.61 16.97
C GLN A 68 12.20 -8.94 16.17
N TYR A 69 12.51 -8.28 15.06
CA TYR A 69 11.57 -7.65 14.14
C TYR A 69 10.67 -8.67 13.44
N ASP A 70 11.20 -9.77 12.93
CA ASP A 70 10.42 -10.86 12.32
C ASP A 70 9.47 -11.51 13.33
N LYS A 71 9.89 -11.57 14.59
CA LYS A 71 9.04 -12.06 15.69
C LYS A 71 7.98 -11.05 16.13
N LEU A 72 8.26 -9.75 16.06
CA LEU A 72 7.25 -8.71 16.19
C LEU A 72 6.25 -8.81 15.04
N ARG A 73 6.67 -9.16 13.83
CA ARG A 73 5.79 -9.46 12.68
C ARG A 73 4.93 -10.70 12.89
N GLY A 74 5.43 -11.71 13.61
CA GLY A 74 4.72 -12.95 13.93
C GLY A 74 3.78 -12.88 15.15
N LYS A 75 4.16 -12.18 16.23
CA LYS A 75 3.34 -11.98 17.45
C LYS A 75 2.43 -10.76 17.37
N ALA A 76 2.77 -9.79 16.53
CA ALA A 76 1.87 -8.75 16.07
C ALA A 76 1.75 -8.88 14.55
N LYS A 77 0.81 -9.74 14.10
CA LYS A 77 -0.09 -9.20 13.07
C LYS A 77 -0.54 -7.88 13.66
N LEU A 78 -0.10 -6.76 13.10
CA LEU A 78 -0.68 -5.46 13.41
C LEU A 78 -2.17 -5.68 13.39
N ASP A 79 -2.78 -5.69 14.57
CA ASP A 79 -4.20 -5.95 14.71
C ASP A 79 -4.89 -4.67 14.24
N PHE A 80 -4.98 -4.55 12.91
CA PHE A 80 -5.59 -3.42 12.29
C PHE A 80 -7.11 -3.45 12.45
N SER A 81 -7.69 -4.46 13.13
CA SER A 81 -9.10 -4.47 13.52
C SER A 81 -9.45 -3.26 14.40
N ARG A 82 -8.51 -2.75 15.20
CA ARG A 82 -8.70 -1.51 15.98
C ARG A 82 -8.80 -0.25 15.10
N TYR A 83 -8.33 -0.34 13.86
CA TYR A 83 -8.43 0.69 12.83
C TYR A 83 -9.42 0.31 11.72
N ARG A 84 -10.24 -0.72 11.96
CA ARG A 84 -11.36 -1.09 11.09
C ARG A 84 -12.32 0.08 11.05
N SER A 85 -12.56 0.60 9.84
CA SER A 85 -13.66 1.52 9.62
C SER A 85 -14.99 0.79 9.70
N SER A 86 -16.10 1.53 9.76
CA SER A 86 -17.45 0.96 9.65
C SER A 86 -17.64 0.08 8.40
N THR A 87 -16.81 0.27 7.37
CA THR A 87 -16.88 -0.50 6.11
C THR A 87 -16.15 -1.84 6.17
N GLY A 88 -15.47 -2.16 7.28
CA GLY A 88 -14.67 -3.38 7.36
C GLY A 88 -13.33 -3.33 6.62
N ILE A 89 -12.93 -2.16 6.11
CA ILE A 89 -11.71 -1.98 5.31
C ILE A 89 -10.83 -0.90 5.94
N TYR A 90 -9.53 -1.14 6.03
CA TYR A 90 -8.59 -0.21 6.66
C TYR A 90 -8.66 1.18 6.05
N ARG A 91 -9.00 2.19 6.87
CA ARG A 91 -9.06 3.62 6.52
C ARG A 91 -9.98 3.99 5.34
N VAL A 92 -10.93 3.11 4.99
CA VAL A 92 -11.93 3.38 3.96
C VAL A 92 -13.25 3.81 4.59
N SER A 93 -13.89 4.83 4.05
CA SER A 93 -15.24 5.26 4.44
C SER A 93 -16.14 5.37 3.21
N TYR A 94 -17.40 4.97 3.35
CA TYR A 94 -18.44 5.31 2.39
C TYR A 94 -18.96 6.72 2.67
N VAL A 95 -19.15 7.52 1.62
CA VAL A 95 -19.62 8.91 1.72
C VAL A 95 -20.82 9.09 0.80
N GLU A 96 -21.97 9.33 1.42
CA GLU A 96 -23.20 9.67 0.71
C GLU A 96 -23.14 11.12 0.20
N ASN A 97 -23.40 11.31 -1.10
CA ASN A 97 -23.37 12.62 -1.72
C ASN A 97 -24.77 13.07 -2.14
N LYS A 98 -25.45 13.74 -1.21
CA LYS A 98 -26.82 14.25 -1.38
C LYS A 98 -27.00 15.32 -2.46
N ARG A 99 -25.92 15.84 -3.07
CA ARG A 99 -25.96 16.97 -4.02
C ARG A 99 -25.65 16.61 -5.46
N SER A 100 -24.74 15.66 -5.73
CA SER A 100 -24.28 15.35 -7.09
C SER A 100 -24.62 13.94 -7.57
N GLY A 101 -25.45 13.20 -6.83
CA GLY A 101 -26.09 11.95 -7.28
C GLY A 101 -25.21 10.70 -7.28
N ASN A 102 -23.92 10.81 -6.96
CA ASN A 102 -23.03 9.66 -6.88
C ASN A 102 -22.33 9.63 -5.52
N ASP A 103 -22.73 8.66 -4.72
CA ASP A 103 -22.01 8.27 -3.51
C ASP A 103 -20.63 7.71 -3.88
N TYR A 104 -19.69 7.77 -2.94
CA TYR A 104 -18.32 7.35 -3.21
C TYR A 104 -17.61 6.77 -1.98
N TRP A 105 -16.61 5.94 -2.26
CA TRP A 105 -15.65 5.43 -1.29
C TRP A 105 -14.47 6.38 -1.18
N SER A 106 -13.97 6.56 0.04
CA SER A 106 -12.84 7.42 0.36
C SER A 106 -11.82 6.66 1.20
N TYR A 107 -10.58 6.54 0.71
CA TYR A 107 -9.43 6.06 1.48
C TYR A 107 -8.64 7.26 2.03
N GLN A 108 -8.40 7.29 3.33
CA GLN A 108 -7.67 8.37 3.99
C GLN A 108 -6.25 7.93 4.38
N TYR A 109 -5.26 8.79 4.20
CA TYR A 109 -3.88 8.53 4.61
C TYR A 109 -3.15 9.82 4.96
N TYR A 110 -2.03 9.69 5.68
CA TYR A 110 -1.14 10.80 5.98
C TYR A 110 0.06 10.73 5.07
N ASP A 111 0.44 11.88 4.53
CA ASP A 111 1.61 12.05 3.69
C ASP A 111 2.24 13.39 4.06
N ASP A 112 3.48 13.34 4.55
CA ASP A 112 4.20 14.49 5.14
C ASP A 112 3.38 15.20 6.24
N GLY A 113 2.84 14.42 7.18
CA GLY A 113 2.03 14.92 8.29
C GLY A 113 0.65 15.49 7.91
N ARG A 114 0.29 15.53 6.61
CA ARG A 114 -0.98 16.07 6.13
C ARG A 114 -1.95 14.95 5.75
N LEU A 115 -3.20 15.09 6.18
CA LEU A 115 -4.27 14.19 5.77
C LEU A 115 -4.58 14.37 4.28
N LYS A 116 -4.49 13.28 3.51
CA LYS A 116 -4.85 13.18 2.11
C LYS A 116 -5.93 12.12 1.91
N ARG A 117 -6.61 12.18 0.77
CA ARG A 117 -7.66 11.22 0.40
C ARG A 117 -7.53 10.76 -1.05
N ILE A 118 -7.89 9.51 -1.29
CA ILE A 118 -8.16 8.95 -2.61
C ILE A 118 -9.64 8.59 -2.61
N VAL A 119 -10.38 8.98 -3.65
CA VAL A 119 -11.83 8.75 -3.74
C VAL A 119 -12.19 8.03 -5.04
N SER A 120 -13.19 7.17 -4.99
CA SER A 120 -13.72 6.47 -6.15
C SER A 120 -15.17 6.05 -5.91
N VAL A 121 -16.00 6.08 -6.94
CA VAL A 121 -17.37 5.53 -6.89
C VAL A 121 -17.40 4.00 -6.88
N ASN A 122 -16.32 3.36 -7.37
CA ASN A 122 -16.15 1.92 -7.36
C ASN A 122 -15.01 1.55 -6.38
N LEU A 123 -15.28 0.62 -5.47
CA LEU A 123 -14.41 0.20 -4.39
C LEU A 123 -13.21 -0.61 -4.88
N TYR A 124 -13.38 -1.44 -5.92
CA TYR A 124 -12.27 -2.18 -6.52
C TYR A 124 -11.26 -1.23 -7.17
N LYS A 125 -11.74 -0.20 -7.90
CA LYS A 125 -10.88 0.87 -8.43
C LYS A 125 -10.14 1.62 -7.32
N LEU A 126 -10.80 1.87 -6.19
CA LEU A 126 -10.14 2.49 -5.04
C LEU A 126 -8.99 1.61 -4.54
N LYS A 127 -9.23 0.30 -4.37
CA LYS A 127 -8.22 -0.68 -3.98
C LYS A 127 -7.01 -0.63 -4.89
N THR A 128 -7.22 -0.74 -6.20
CA THR A 128 -6.13 -0.72 -7.19
C THR A 128 -5.26 0.53 -7.07
N VAL A 129 -5.88 1.72 -7.04
CA VAL A 129 -5.16 2.99 -6.93
C VAL A 129 -4.41 3.15 -5.61
N VAL A 130 -4.99 2.67 -4.49
CA VAL A 130 -4.33 2.66 -3.18
C VAL A 130 -3.10 1.75 -3.21
N THR A 131 -3.23 0.53 -3.74
CA THR A 131 -2.13 -0.42 -3.82
C THR A 131 -1.03 0.00 -4.79
N GLU A 132 -1.37 0.58 -5.94
CA GLU A 132 -0.41 1.14 -6.91
C GLU A 132 0.42 2.28 -6.31
N LYS A 133 -0.17 3.02 -5.37
CA LYS A 133 0.52 4.07 -4.62
C LYS A 133 1.42 3.54 -3.50
N GLY A 134 1.47 2.22 -3.31
CA GLY A 134 2.24 1.57 -2.23
C GLY A 134 1.63 1.77 -0.85
N LEU A 135 0.33 2.06 -0.76
CA LEU A 135 -0.38 2.25 0.51
C LEU A 135 -1.03 0.94 0.98
N ASP A 136 -1.15 0.79 2.29
CA ASP A 136 -1.73 -0.39 2.92
C ASP A 136 -3.22 -0.58 2.63
N TRP A 137 -3.60 -1.78 2.22
CA TRP A 137 -5.00 -2.18 2.02
C TRP A 137 -5.30 -3.49 2.74
N PHE A 138 -6.26 -3.47 3.67
CA PHE A 138 -6.68 -4.64 4.43
C PHE A 138 -8.21 -4.72 4.52
N GLU A 139 -8.75 -5.90 4.19
CA GLU A 139 -10.16 -6.26 4.33
C GLU A 139 -10.31 -7.12 5.59
N PHE A 140 -10.96 -6.60 6.62
CA PHE A 140 -11.04 -7.24 7.94
C PHE A 140 -12.18 -8.24 8.07
N THR A 141 -13.17 -8.21 7.17
CA THR A 141 -14.32 -9.13 7.22
C THR A 141 -14.63 -9.75 5.88
N GLU A 142 -15.38 -10.84 5.92
CA GLU A 142 -15.85 -11.49 4.70
C GLU A 142 -16.78 -10.57 3.91
N GLU A 143 -17.64 -9.78 4.57
CA GLU A 143 -18.50 -8.81 3.89
C GLU A 143 -17.66 -7.75 3.14
N ALA A 144 -16.53 -7.33 3.73
CA ALA A 144 -15.61 -6.40 3.08
C ALA A 144 -14.95 -6.99 1.83
N LYS A 145 -14.55 -8.26 1.88
CA LYS A 145 -14.00 -8.99 0.73
C LYS A 145 -15.03 -9.16 -0.38
N GLU A 146 -16.25 -9.55 -0.01
CA GLU A 146 -17.38 -9.71 -0.93
C GLU A 146 -17.74 -8.40 -1.63
N MET A 147 -17.77 -7.28 -0.89
CA MET A 147 -18.00 -5.96 -1.49
C MET A 147 -16.96 -5.62 -2.56
N VAL A 148 -15.68 -5.83 -2.25
CA VAL A 148 -14.58 -5.57 -3.22
C VAL A 148 -14.69 -6.49 -4.43
N LEU A 149 -15.02 -7.77 -4.22
CA LEU A 149 -15.17 -8.76 -5.30
C LEU A 149 -16.34 -8.42 -6.21
N LYS A 150 -17.49 -8.07 -5.66
CA LYS A 150 -18.67 -7.65 -6.43
C LYS A 150 -18.38 -6.42 -7.30
N ASP A 151 -17.65 -5.46 -6.74
CA ASP A 151 -17.25 -4.27 -7.49
C ASP A 151 -16.21 -4.58 -8.56
N LYS A 152 -15.41 -5.65 -8.40
CA LYS A 152 -14.47 -6.17 -9.41
C LYS A 152 -15.18 -6.87 -10.56
N GLU A 153 -16.17 -7.70 -10.28
CA GLU A 153 -16.92 -8.43 -11.32
C GLU A 153 -17.67 -7.49 -12.26
N ASN A 154 -18.14 -6.35 -11.73
CA ASN A 154 -18.79 -5.30 -12.51
C ASN A 154 -17.81 -4.23 -13.03
N PHE A 155 -16.50 -4.47 -12.88
CA PHE A 155 -15.47 -3.51 -13.23
C PHE A 155 -14.98 -3.70 -14.66
N ASP A 156 -15.22 -2.69 -15.49
CA ASP A 156 -14.53 -2.57 -16.76
C ASP A 156 -13.11 -2.01 -16.53
N GLU A 157 -12.09 -2.84 -16.71
CA GLU A 157 -10.67 -2.44 -16.59
C GLU A 157 -10.29 -1.31 -17.56
N SER A 158 -11.03 -1.13 -18.66
CA SER A 158 -10.87 0.02 -19.56
C SER A 158 -11.09 1.36 -18.83
N SER A 159 -11.80 1.35 -17.70
CA SER A 159 -12.06 2.52 -16.86
C SER A 159 -10.90 2.91 -15.93
N LEU A 160 -9.86 2.06 -15.77
CA LEU A 160 -8.59 2.42 -15.10
C LEU A 160 -7.70 3.23 -16.02
N LYS A 161 -7.71 2.91 -17.31
CA LYS A 161 -7.19 3.81 -18.32
C LYS A 161 -8.05 5.06 -18.22
N ARG A 162 -7.52 6.11 -17.60
CA ARG A 162 -8.08 7.46 -17.77
C ARG A 162 -7.87 7.82 -19.24
N THR A 163 -8.63 7.22 -20.14
CA THR A 163 -9.00 7.89 -21.37
C THR A 163 -9.70 9.15 -20.90
N ASN A 164 -9.00 10.27 -21.00
CA ASN A 164 -9.74 11.52 -21.03
C ASN A 164 -10.75 11.36 -22.19
N LYS A 165 -11.85 12.10 -22.16
CA LYS A 165 -12.82 12.12 -23.28
C LYS A 165 -12.21 12.54 -24.63
N THR A 166 -10.90 12.83 -24.66
CA THR A 166 -10.18 13.32 -25.82
C THR A 166 -9.32 12.26 -26.50
N GLY A 167 -9.17 11.05 -25.93
CA GLY A 167 -8.37 9.96 -26.48
C GLY A 167 -6.85 10.11 -26.29
N PHE A 168 -6.39 11.01 -25.42
CA PHE A 168 -4.96 11.26 -25.17
C PHE A 168 -4.61 11.02 -23.69
N TYR A 169 -3.38 10.67 -23.36
CA TYR A 169 -2.93 10.62 -21.97
C TYR A 169 -2.71 12.04 -21.41
N ARG A 170 -3.28 12.35 -20.22
CA ARG A 170 -3.09 13.62 -19.47
C ARG A 170 -3.50 14.92 -20.17
N VAL A 171 -4.14 14.84 -21.34
CA VAL A 171 -4.66 16.02 -22.05
C VAL A 171 -6.08 16.36 -21.56
N THR A 172 -6.53 17.60 -21.74
CA THR A 172 -7.92 18.00 -21.57
C THR A 172 -8.28 19.03 -22.62
N LYS A 173 -9.56 19.06 -23.01
CA LYS A 173 -10.13 20.10 -23.87
C LYS A 173 -10.82 21.14 -22.98
N ARG A 174 -10.29 22.35 -22.93
CA ARG A 174 -10.79 23.43 -22.05
C ARG A 174 -11.49 24.50 -22.87
N LYS A 175 -12.70 24.91 -22.46
CA LYS A 175 -13.42 26.02 -23.09
C LYS A 175 -12.64 27.32 -22.87
N THR A 176 -12.45 28.10 -23.94
CA THR A 176 -11.71 29.38 -23.91
C THR A 176 -12.32 30.37 -24.90
N ASN A 177 -11.94 31.64 -24.78
CA ASN A 177 -12.41 32.72 -25.67
C ASN A 177 -11.63 32.78 -27.01
N THR A 178 -11.00 31.68 -27.42
CA THR A 178 -10.34 31.59 -28.73
C THR A 178 -11.38 31.49 -29.84
N LYS A 179 -11.01 31.79 -31.11
CA LYS A 179 -11.93 31.63 -32.26
C LYS A 179 -12.51 30.22 -32.38
N GLN A 180 -11.76 29.20 -31.95
CA GLN A 180 -12.16 27.80 -31.94
C GLN A 180 -13.00 27.42 -30.71
N GLY A 181 -13.13 28.31 -29.72
CA GLY A 181 -13.91 28.12 -28.50
C GLY A 181 -13.27 27.20 -27.46
N TYR A 182 -12.08 26.66 -27.73
CA TYR A 182 -11.36 25.77 -26.82
C TYR A 182 -9.85 25.77 -27.04
N THR A 183 -9.11 25.29 -26.04
CA THR A 183 -7.68 24.95 -26.11
C THR A 183 -7.45 23.54 -25.57
N TRP A 184 -6.44 22.88 -26.11
CA TRP A 184 -5.88 21.66 -25.56
C TRP A 184 -4.90 21.99 -24.44
N ALA A 185 -4.93 21.23 -23.35
CA ALA A 185 -4.05 21.41 -22.22
C ALA A 185 -3.52 20.07 -21.72
N TYR A 186 -2.21 19.95 -21.56
CA TYR A 186 -1.53 18.81 -20.95
C TYR A 186 -1.14 19.19 -19.52
N SER A 187 -1.46 18.35 -18.55
CA SER A 187 -1.09 18.63 -17.16
C SER A 187 -0.91 17.37 -16.33
N PHE A 188 0.07 17.41 -15.43
CA PHE A 188 0.32 16.36 -14.46
C PHE A 188 0.89 16.94 -13.17
N LYS A 189 0.85 16.14 -12.11
CA LYS A 189 1.34 16.53 -10.80
C LYS A 189 2.42 15.55 -10.37
N GLU A 190 3.59 16.08 -10.04
CA GLU A 190 4.75 15.32 -9.55
C GLU A 190 5.37 16.11 -8.40
N ASN A 191 5.73 15.44 -7.30
CA ASN A 191 6.27 16.06 -6.08
C ASN A 191 5.45 17.26 -5.57
N ASN A 192 4.13 17.14 -5.66
CA ASN A 192 3.17 18.18 -5.30
C ASN A 192 3.21 19.46 -6.17
N HIS A 193 4.03 19.50 -7.22
CA HIS A 193 4.11 20.57 -8.22
C HIS A 193 3.23 20.24 -9.43
N LEU A 194 2.51 21.24 -9.93
CA LEU A 194 1.64 21.11 -11.12
C LEU A 194 2.40 21.56 -12.36
N TYR A 195 2.64 20.62 -13.27
CA TYR A 195 3.17 20.89 -14.60
C TYR A 195 2.02 21.10 -15.57
N PHE A 196 2.11 22.15 -16.38
CA PHE A 196 1.02 22.57 -17.26
C PHE A 196 1.56 23.20 -18.54
N VAL A 197 0.99 22.79 -19.68
CA VAL A 197 1.18 23.47 -20.96
C VAL A 197 -0.10 23.40 -21.77
N SER A 198 -0.36 24.44 -22.57
CA SER A 198 -1.55 24.52 -23.42
C SER A 198 -1.25 25.04 -24.83
N SER A 199 -2.17 24.73 -25.74
CA SER A 199 -2.14 25.15 -27.14
C SER A 199 -3.53 25.10 -27.75
N ILE A 200 -3.78 25.96 -28.74
CA ILE A 200 -5.00 25.91 -29.57
C ILE A 200 -4.98 24.66 -30.47
N SER A 201 -3.80 24.31 -31.00
CA SER A 201 -3.60 23.16 -31.88
C SER A 201 -3.03 21.98 -31.10
N ILE A 202 -3.55 20.78 -31.36
CA ILE A 202 -3.13 19.55 -30.68
C ILE A 202 -1.71 19.15 -31.11
N SER A 203 -1.33 19.37 -32.37
CA SER A 203 0.03 19.10 -32.84
C SER A 203 1.06 20.03 -32.17
N LYS A 204 0.71 21.31 -31.95
CA LYS A 204 1.55 22.26 -31.18
C LYS A 204 1.64 21.84 -29.72
N LEU A 205 0.57 21.26 -29.16
CA LEU A 205 0.61 20.76 -27.79
C LEU A 205 1.61 19.61 -27.68
N LYS A 206 1.54 18.64 -28.61
CA LYS A 206 2.48 17.51 -28.70
C LYS A 206 3.93 17.98 -28.77
N GLU A 207 4.24 18.90 -29.68
CA GLU A 207 5.57 19.52 -29.79
C GLU A 207 6.06 20.10 -28.45
N LYS A 208 5.21 20.88 -27.77
CA LYS A 208 5.56 21.50 -26.48
C LYS A 208 5.80 20.46 -25.38
N VAL A 209 4.94 19.44 -25.29
CA VAL A 209 5.07 18.36 -24.29
C VAL A 209 6.39 17.63 -24.49
N LEU A 210 6.70 17.24 -25.74
CA LEU A 210 7.96 16.57 -26.08
C LEU A 210 9.18 17.48 -25.84
N SER A 211 9.08 18.78 -26.14
CA SER A 211 10.18 19.73 -25.90
C SER A 211 10.52 19.92 -24.42
N ASN A 212 9.56 19.66 -23.52
CA ASN A 212 9.77 19.69 -22.07
C ASN A 212 10.29 18.34 -21.52
N GLY A 213 10.54 17.35 -22.38
CA GLY A 213 10.94 16.00 -21.97
C GLY A 213 9.82 15.18 -21.34
N TRP A 214 8.55 15.53 -21.60
CA TRP A 214 7.39 14.84 -21.03
C TRP A 214 6.83 13.79 -22.00
N GLU A 215 6.22 12.76 -21.43
CA GLU A 215 5.60 11.67 -22.18
C GLU A 215 4.32 12.11 -22.90
N TRP A 216 4.18 11.70 -24.16
CA TRP A 216 3.00 11.88 -24.97
C TRP A 216 2.49 10.51 -25.45
N GLU A 217 1.22 10.21 -25.16
CA GLU A 217 0.59 8.96 -25.55
C GLU A 217 -0.81 9.23 -26.13
N GLU A 218 -1.07 8.59 -27.28
CA GLU A 218 -2.33 8.60 -28.00
C GLU A 218 -3.04 7.28 -27.71
N LEU A 219 -4.17 7.36 -27.00
CA LEU A 219 -4.84 6.19 -26.41
C LEU A 219 -5.91 5.59 -27.33
N THR A 220 -6.31 6.29 -28.38
CA THR A 220 -7.31 5.83 -29.35
C THR A 220 -6.91 6.18 -30.78
N GLU A 221 -7.40 5.43 -31.77
CA GLU A 221 -7.13 5.73 -33.18
C GLU A 221 -7.61 7.12 -33.60
N GLU A 222 -8.73 7.60 -33.05
CA GLU A 222 -9.23 8.95 -33.33
C GLU A 222 -8.27 10.03 -32.85
N ALA A 223 -7.58 9.80 -31.71
CA ALA A 223 -6.59 10.73 -31.19
C ALA A 223 -5.37 10.80 -32.13
N THR A 224 -4.93 9.67 -32.67
CA THR A 224 -3.85 9.63 -33.66
C THR A 224 -4.22 10.35 -34.94
N ARG A 225 -5.41 10.07 -35.49
CA ARG A 225 -5.90 10.77 -36.69
C ARG A 225 -6.01 12.29 -36.46
N LEU A 226 -6.47 12.72 -35.28
CA LEU A 226 -6.58 14.13 -34.92
C LEU A 226 -5.23 14.84 -34.98
N VAL A 227 -4.16 14.22 -34.46
CA VAL A 227 -2.80 14.79 -34.49
C VAL A 227 -2.28 14.87 -35.92
N GLU A 228 -2.47 13.83 -36.72
CA GLU A 228 -2.04 13.81 -38.12
C GLU A 228 -2.73 14.88 -38.97
N GLU A 229 -4.05 15.01 -38.86
CA GLU A 229 -4.84 16.01 -39.58
C GLU A 229 -4.46 17.44 -39.18
N ASP A 230 -4.28 17.69 -37.88
CA ASP A 230 -3.89 19.01 -37.37
C ASP A 230 -2.45 19.38 -37.74
N SER A 231 -1.59 18.39 -37.99
CA SER A 231 -0.24 18.59 -38.50
C SER A 231 -0.24 18.91 -40.00
N LYS A 232 -1.11 18.28 -40.78
CA LYS A 232 -1.26 18.52 -42.23
C LYS A 232 -1.83 19.91 -42.57
N LYS A 233 -2.67 20.48 -41.70
CA LYS A 233 -3.22 21.85 -41.85
C LYS A 233 -2.18 22.98 -41.74
N ARG A 234 -0.90 22.65 -41.51
CA ARG A 234 0.20 23.62 -41.36
C ARG A 234 1.12 23.73 -42.58
N ILE A 235 0.91 22.89 -43.60
CA ILE A 235 1.55 23.00 -44.91
C ILE A 235 0.64 23.86 -45.79
#